data_AF-E8U4J6-F1
#
_entry.id   AF-E8U4J6-F1
#
_cell.length_a   1.000
_cell.length_b   1.000
_cell.length_c   1.000
_cell.angle_alpha   90.00
_cell.angle_beta   90.00
_cell.angle_gamma   90.00
#
_symmetry.space_group_name_H-M   'P 1'
#
loop_
_entity.id
_entity.type
_entity.pdbx_description
1 polymer ?
#
loop_
_entity_poly.entity_id
_entity_poly.type
_entity_poly.pdbx_seq_one_letter_code
_entity_poly.pdbx_strand_id
1 'polypeptide(L)' 'MSRSEFLRERNARWACLREVAERGAPGQAEFEAALQDLRALIGWSRAQVLAGLGLHPDNEPIP' A
#
# COMPACT_ATOMS: atom_id res chain seq x y z
N MET A 1 -20.55 3.73 2.40
CA MET A 1 -20.03 2.52 3.09
C MET A 1 -20.23 2.66 4.58
N SER A 2 -20.65 1.57 5.22
CA SER A 2 -20.57 1.41 6.67
C SER A 2 -19.11 1.32 7.13
N ARG A 3 -18.89 1.52 8.43
CA ARG A 3 -17.55 1.41 9.04
C ARG A 3 -16.95 0.01 8.84
N SER A 4 -17.75 -1.04 8.93
CA SER A 4 -17.30 -2.42 8.74
C SER A 4 -16.89 -2.70 7.30
N GLU A 5 -17.64 -2.18 6.32
CA GLU A 5 -17.25 -2.26 4.90
C GLU A 5 -15.94 -1.53 4.64
N PHE A 6 -15.76 -0.32 5.20
CA PHE A 6 -14.51 0.43 5.07
C PHE A 6 -13.30 -0.33 5.61
N LEU A 7 -13.43 -0.94 6.79
CA LEU A 7 -12.33 -1.71 7.37
C LEU A 7 -11.98 -2.95 6.54
N ARG A 8 -12.99 -3.68 6.02
CA ARG A 8 -12.75 -4.83 5.14
C ARG A 8 -12.03 -4.42 3.86
N GLU A 9 -12.54 -3.37 3.23
CA GLU A 9 -12.01 -2.84 1.97
C GLU A 9 -10.56 -2.34 2.13
N ARG A 10 -10.29 -1.61 3.21
CA ARG A 10 -8.93 -1.16 3.56
C ARG A 10 -7.98 -2.34 3.77
N ASN A 11 -8.41 -3.34 4.53
CA ASN A 11 -7.58 -4.51 4.83
C ASN A 11 -7.31 -5.33 3.56
N ALA A 12 -8.28 -5.47 2.65
CA ALA A 12 -8.11 -6.13 1.37
C ALA A 12 -7.07 -5.41 0.49
N ARG A 13 -7.15 -4.07 0.39
CA ARG A 13 -6.14 -3.27 -0.33
C ARG A 13 -4.74 -3.38 0.28
N TRP A 14 -4.64 -3.39 1.62
CA TRP A 14 -3.37 -3.65 2.29
C TRP A 14 -2.80 -5.04 1.99
N ALA A 15 -3.63 -6.08 1.97
CA ALA A 15 -3.20 -7.43 1.63
C ALA A 15 -2.68 -7.50 0.19
N CYS A 16 -3.44 -6.96 -0.78
CA CYS A 16 -3.04 -6.88 -2.17
C CYS A 16 -1.69 -6.15 -2.33
N LEU A 17 -1.53 -4.99 -1.69
CA LEU A 17 -0.29 -4.23 -1.77
C LEU A 17 0.91 -5.01 -1.22
N ARG A 18 0.75 -5.78 -0.13
CA ARG A 18 1.82 -6.62 0.41
C ARG A 18 2.19 -7.77 -0.52
N GLU A 19 1.20 -8.47 -1.07
CA GLU A 19 1.48 -9.56 -2.01
C GLU A 19 2.18 -9.05 -3.28
N VAL A 20 1.85 -7.85 -3.74
CA VAL A 20 2.54 -7.24 -4.88
C VAL A 20 3.94 -6.78 -4.47
N ALA A 21 4.12 -6.21 -3.28
CA ALA A 21 5.44 -5.85 -2.74
C ALA A 21 6.39 -7.04 -2.62
N GLU A 22 5.87 -8.23 -2.27
CA GLU A 22 6.64 -9.48 -2.20
C GLU A 22 7.05 -9.98 -3.59
N ARG A 23 6.23 -9.71 -4.62
CA ARG A 23 6.47 -10.13 -6.01
C ARG A 23 7.30 -9.12 -6.83
N GLY A 24 7.29 -7.86 -6.44
CA GLY A 24 7.91 -6.78 -7.19
C GLY A 24 8.24 -5.56 -6.33
N ALA A 25 9.34 -4.91 -6.66
CA ALA A 25 9.79 -3.70 -5.96
C ALA A 25 8.90 -2.49 -6.30
N PRO A 26 8.83 -1.48 -5.41
CA PRO A 26 8.15 -0.23 -5.75
C PRO A 26 8.76 0.43 -7.00
N GLY A 27 7.91 1.06 -7.81
CA GLY A 27 8.24 1.49 -9.17
C GLY A 27 7.80 0.53 -10.27
N GLN A 28 7.39 -0.70 -9.92
CA GLN A 28 6.67 -1.57 -10.87
C GLN A 28 5.21 -1.16 -11.03
N ALA A 29 4.67 -1.29 -12.24
CA ALA A 29 3.32 -0.83 -12.58
C ALA A 29 2.22 -1.43 -11.69
N GLU A 30 2.31 -2.72 -11.36
CA GLU A 30 1.35 -3.41 -10.49
C GLU A 30 1.41 -2.87 -9.06
N PHE A 31 2.61 -2.59 -8.54
CA PHE A 31 2.79 -2.01 -7.22
C PHE A 31 2.23 -0.60 -7.16
N GLU A 32 2.54 0.23 -8.17
CA GLU A 32 2.07 1.60 -8.26
C GLU A 32 0.54 1.68 -8.36
N ALA A 33 -0.08 0.76 -9.10
CA ALA A 33 -1.54 0.66 -9.18
C ALA A 33 -2.15 0.31 -7.81
N ALA A 34 -1.66 -0.74 -7.15
CA ALA A 34 -2.15 -1.14 -5.82
C ALA A 34 -1.93 -0.04 -4.76
N LEU A 35 -0.79 0.65 -4.83
CA LEU A 35 -0.48 1.79 -3.97
C LEU A 35 -1.48 2.93 -4.19
N GLN A 36 -1.74 3.28 -5.45
CA GLN A 36 -2.67 4.37 -5.78
C GLN A 36 -4.09 4.06 -5.32
N ASP A 37 -4.55 2.81 -5.47
CA ASP A 37 -5.85 2.36 -4.99
C ASP A 37 -5.99 2.48 -3.47
N LEU A 38 -4.96 2.07 -2.72
CA LEU A 38 -4.97 2.21 -1.26
C LEU A 38 -4.97 3.69 -0.85
N ARG A 39 -4.14 4.52 -1.50
CA ARG A 39 -4.06 5.97 -1.21
C ARG A 39 -5.38 6.68 -1.50
N ALA A 40 -6.05 6.33 -2.60
CA ALA A 40 -7.36 6.88 -2.94
C ALA A 40 -8.41 6.54 -1.86
N LEU A 41 -8.30 5.36 -1.22
CA LEU A 41 -9.22 4.95 -0.16
C LEU A 41 -8.96 5.67 1.18
N ILE A 42 -7.70 5.76 1.61
CA ILE A 42 -7.36 6.21 2.97
C ILE A 42 -6.81 7.64 3.06
N GLY A 43 -6.52 8.27 1.92
CA GLY A 43 -5.99 9.64 1.85
C GLY A 43 -4.53 9.79 2.27
N TRP A 44 -3.78 8.69 2.40
CA TRP A 44 -2.38 8.73 2.83
C TRP A 44 -1.45 9.11 1.67
N SER A 45 -0.32 9.73 2.02
CA SER A 45 0.77 9.98 1.08
C SER A 45 1.49 8.68 0.73
N ARG A 46 2.23 8.68 -0.38
CA ARG A 46 3.09 7.55 -0.77
C ARG A 46 4.02 7.15 0.38
N ALA A 47 4.72 8.11 0.96
CA ALA A 47 5.67 7.86 2.04
C ALA A 47 5.01 7.22 3.27
N GLN A 48 3.80 7.65 3.65
CA GLN A 48 3.06 7.06 4.77
C GLN A 48 2.66 5.60 4.50
N VAL A 49 2.27 5.28 3.28
CA VAL A 49 1.93 3.90 2.90
C VAL A 49 3.18 3.02 2.84
N LEU A 50 4.28 3.52 2.25
CA LEU A 50 5.56 2.80 2.21
C LEU A 50 6.09 2.52 3.62
N ALA A 51 6.02 3.50 4.53
CA ALA A 51 6.37 3.29 5.93
C ALA A 51 5.49 2.21 6.59
N GLY A 52 4.20 2.12 6.23
CA GLY A 52 3.30 1.05 6.68
C GLY A 52 3.64 -0.35 6.12
N LEU A 53 4.47 -0.42 5.07
CA LEU A 53 5.07 -1.64 4.55
C LEU A 53 6.46 -1.93 5.14
N GLY A 54 7.02 -1.03 5.95
CA GLY A 54 8.41 -1.12 6.42
C GLY A 54 9.45 -0.71 5.37
N LEU A 55 9.02 -0.01 4.31
CA LEU A 55 9.87 0.43 3.20
C LEU A 55 10.18 1.93 3.33
N HIS A 56 11.43 2.33 3.07
CA HIS A 56 11.80 3.73 2.92
C HIS A 56 11.25 4.29 1.59
N PRO A 57 10.95 5.60 1.48
CA PRO A 57 10.62 6.24 0.20
C PRO A 57 11.65 6.02 -0.91
N ASP A 58 12.90 5.69 -0.56
CA ASP A 58 13.99 5.36 -1.48
C ASP A 58 14.11 3.84 -1.79
N ASN A 59 13.09 3.03 -1.49
CA ASN A 59 13.08 1.57 -1.64
C ASN A 59 14.04 0.78 -0.74
N GLU A 60 14.69 1.42 0.22
CA GLU A 60 15.55 0.71 1.17
C GLU A 60 14.75 0.17 2.36
N PRO A 61 15.03 -1.05 2.84
CA PRO A 61 14.47 -1.52 4.11
C PRO A 61 14.93 -0.60 5.25
N ILE A 62 14.03 -0.24 6.16
CA ILE A 62 14.37 0.55 7.35
C ILE A 62 15.26 -0.32 8.25
N PRO A 63 16.44 0.17 8.69
CA PRO A 63 17.34 -0.57 9.57
C PRO A 63 16.74 -0.89 10.95
#